data_AF-A0A2N9LL39-F1
#
_entry.id   AF-A0A2N9LL39-F1
#
_cell.length_a   1.000
_cell.length_b   1.000
_cell.length_c   1.000
_cell.angle_alpha   90.00
_cell.angle_beta   90.00
_cell.angle_gamma   90.00
#
_symmetry.space_group_name_H-M   'P 1'
#
loop_
_entity.id
_entity.type
_entity.pdbx_description
1 polymer ?
#
loop_
_entity_poly.entity_id
_entity_poly.type
_entity_poly.pdbx_seq_one_letter_code
_entity_poly.pdbx_strand_id
1 'polypeptide(L)'
;MKRIALFVLTNLAIVVLLGVVTSVLGVNRFLTPRGLDLGTLLAFALVVGFVGSFFSLLISRPLAKWSTGARVIEQPQNALEAWLLETVRKLTSQAGLQMPQVAIYEGDPNAFATGAFKNSALVAVSTGLLQTMSREEVEAVLGHEVSHIANGDMVTMTLLQGVINTFVIFLSRVIGYVIDRMILRNEDDAPGMGYYVSVLVLDLTLGLLGSIIVAWYSRQREFRADAGSARLLGSGRPMINALTRLGGLESADLPKQISAMGISGAPSGALSLMASHPPIEERIRALQALGA
;
A
#
# COMPACT_ATOMS: atom_id res chain seq x y z
N MET A 1 4.91 5.67 -26.07
CA MET A 1 3.65 5.16 -26.68
C MET A 1 3.13 3.87 -26.00
N LYS A 2 3.91 2.78 -25.92
CA LYS A 2 3.44 1.50 -25.30
C LYS A 2 2.93 1.63 -23.85
N ARG A 3 3.60 2.40 -22.99
CA ARG A 3 3.18 2.59 -21.58
C ARG A 3 1.86 3.36 -21.43
N ILE A 4 1.65 4.41 -22.24
CA ILE A 4 0.41 5.20 -22.24
C ILE A 4 -0.74 4.35 -22.77
N ALA A 5 -0.52 3.59 -23.85
CA ALA A 5 -1.52 2.67 -24.39
C ALA A 5 -1.90 1.59 -23.35
N LEU A 6 -0.92 0.99 -22.67
CA LEU A 6 -1.16 0.01 -21.62
C LEU A 6 -1.94 0.61 -20.45
N PHE A 7 -1.61 1.84 -20.04
CA PHE A 7 -2.32 2.56 -18.99
C PHE A 7 -3.78 2.81 -19.37
N VAL A 8 -4.06 3.34 -20.56
CA VAL A 8 -5.43 3.59 -21.04
C VAL A 8 -6.21 2.28 -21.15
N LEU A 9 -5.64 1.23 -21.74
CA LEU A 9 -6.28 -0.08 -21.87
C LEU A 9 -6.61 -0.70 -20.52
N THR A 10 -5.70 -0.58 -19.53
CA THR A 10 -5.93 -1.12 -18.19
C THR A 10 -7.05 -0.38 -17.47
N ASN A 11 -7.07 0.96 -17.55
CA ASN A 11 -8.17 1.75 -16.98
C ASN A 11 -9.51 1.44 -17.65
N LEU A 12 -9.53 1.29 -18.98
CA LEU A 12 -10.73 0.91 -19.71
C LEU A 12 -11.22 -0.49 -19.30
N ALA A 13 -10.32 -1.46 -19.17
CA ALA A 13 -10.66 -2.81 -18.73
C ALA A 13 -11.25 -2.81 -17.30
N ILE A 14 -10.72 -1.99 -16.40
CA ILE A 14 -11.26 -1.82 -15.04
C ILE A 14 -12.67 -1.20 -15.10
N VAL A 15 -12.87 -0.15 -15.89
CA VAL A 15 -14.19 0.49 -16.05
C VAL A 15 -15.22 -0.50 -16.62
N VAL A 16 -14.84 -1.28 -17.62
CA VAL A 16 -15.70 -2.33 -18.21
C VAL A 16 -16.01 -3.41 -17.19
N LEU A 17 -15.02 -3.90 -16.45
CA LEU A 17 -15.21 -4.90 -15.40
C LEU A 17 -16.19 -4.42 -14.33
N LEU A 18 -15.99 -3.20 -13.81
CA LEU A 18 -16.89 -2.60 -12.82
C LEU A 18 -18.29 -2.41 -13.38
N GLY A 19 -18.41 -1.98 -14.65
CA GLY A 19 -19.69 -1.86 -15.35
C GLY A 19 -20.44 -3.19 -15.46
N VAL A 20 -19.75 -4.27 -15.85
CA VAL A 20 -20.33 -5.61 -15.94
C VAL A 20 -20.75 -6.11 -14.56
N VAL A 21 -19.88 -6.03 -13.55
CA VAL A 21 -20.18 -6.50 -12.19
C VAL A 21 -21.39 -5.76 -11.60
N THR A 22 -21.41 -4.44 -11.69
CA THR A 22 -22.52 -3.63 -11.14
C THR A 22 -23.83 -3.83 -11.91
N SER A 23 -23.76 -4.09 -13.21
CA SER A 23 -24.93 -4.43 -14.04
C SER A 23 -25.50 -5.81 -13.69
N VAL A 24 -24.64 -6.83 -13.55
CA VAL A 24 -25.04 -8.19 -13.16
C VAL A 24 -25.67 -8.20 -11.78
N LEU A 25 -25.14 -7.42 -10.83
CA LEU A 25 -25.70 -7.27 -9.49
C LEU A 25 -26.94 -6.36 -9.43
N GLY A 26 -27.29 -5.68 -10.52
CA GLY A 26 -28.43 -4.76 -10.59
C GLY A 26 -28.28 -3.48 -9.77
N VAL A 27 -27.10 -3.20 -9.23
CA VAL A 27 -26.84 -2.06 -8.34
C VAL A 27 -26.53 -0.76 -9.09
N ASN A 28 -26.41 -0.80 -10.42
CA ASN A 28 -26.15 0.37 -11.24
C ASN A 28 -27.36 1.32 -11.41
N ARG A 29 -28.52 1.00 -10.84
CA ARG A 29 -29.78 1.76 -10.96
C ARG A 29 -30.17 2.52 -9.68
N PHE A 30 -29.19 3.16 -9.05
CA PHE A 30 -29.42 3.92 -7.80
C PHE A 30 -30.15 5.26 -8.01
N LEU A 31 -30.14 5.80 -9.23
CA LEU A 31 -30.95 6.95 -9.62
C LEU A 31 -32.21 6.45 -10.32
N THR A 32 -33.36 6.68 -9.70
CA THR A 32 -34.67 6.26 -10.22
C THR A 32 -35.55 7.47 -10.53
N PRO A 33 -36.63 7.32 -11.32
CA PRO A 33 -37.60 8.40 -11.51
C PRO A 33 -38.26 8.87 -10.20
N ARG A 34 -38.21 8.06 -9.13
CA ARG A 34 -38.72 8.40 -7.79
C ARG A 34 -37.65 9.08 -6.90
N GLY A 35 -36.45 9.30 -7.43
CA GLY A 35 -35.32 9.88 -6.72
C GLY A 35 -34.19 8.90 -6.43
N LEU A 36 -33.33 9.27 -5.50
CA LEU A 36 -32.13 8.51 -5.12
C LEU A 36 -32.48 7.34 -4.19
N ASP A 37 -32.21 6.11 -4.63
CA ASP A 37 -32.29 4.93 -3.77
C ASP A 37 -30.98 4.74 -3.01
N LEU A 38 -30.99 5.08 -1.72
CA LEU A 38 -29.83 5.00 -0.85
C LEU A 38 -29.36 3.55 -0.61
N GLY A 39 -30.27 2.58 -0.62
CA GLY A 39 -29.92 1.17 -0.42
C GLY A 39 -29.15 0.63 -1.62
N THR A 40 -29.68 0.86 -2.82
CA THR A 40 -29.02 0.50 -4.08
C THR A 40 -27.72 1.27 -4.27
N LEU A 41 -27.66 2.56 -3.88
CA LEU A 41 -26.43 3.34 -3.91
C LEU A 41 -25.36 2.80 -2.97
N LEU A 42 -25.73 2.41 -1.74
CA LEU A 42 -24.78 1.83 -0.79
C LEU A 42 -24.24 0.50 -1.32
N ALA A 43 -25.10 -0.35 -1.87
CA ALA A 43 -24.68 -1.60 -2.49
C ALA A 43 -23.73 -1.36 -3.68
N PHE A 44 -24.04 -0.38 -4.53
CA PHE A 44 -23.16 0.06 -5.63
C PHE A 44 -21.80 0.53 -5.10
N ALA A 45 -21.79 1.41 -4.10
CA ALA A 45 -20.58 1.97 -3.54
C ALA A 45 -19.71 0.90 -2.87
N LEU A 46 -20.32 -0.06 -2.15
CA LEU A 46 -19.62 -1.21 -1.58
C LEU A 46 -18.95 -2.06 -2.66
N VAL A 47 -19.69 -2.40 -3.71
CA VAL A 47 -19.16 -3.20 -4.82
C VAL A 47 -17.99 -2.48 -5.47
N VAL A 48 -18.16 -1.22 -5.88
CA VAL A 48 -17.11 -0.47 -6.57
C VAL A 48 -15.92 -0.21 -5.65
N GLY A 49 -16.17 0.14 -4.39
CA GLY A 49 -15.13 0.43 -3.40
C GLY A 49 -14.23 -0.78 -3.12
N PHE A 50 -14.84 -1.96 -2.93
CA PHE A 50 -14.10 -3.17 -2.57
C PHE A 50 -13.54 -3.95 -3.76
N VAL A 51 -14.23 -4.04 -4.89
CA VAL A 51 -13.80 -4.86 -6.04
C VAL A 51 -12.39 -4.50 -6.50
N GLY A 52 -12.10 -3.20 -6.66
CA GLY A 52 -10.76 -2.77 -7.07
C GLY A 52 -9.68 -3.12 -6.04
N SER A 53 -9.98 -2.93 -4.75
CA SER A 53 -9.04 -3.19 -3.66
C SER A 53 -8.69 -4.68 -3.50
N PHE A 54 -9.69 -5.56 -3.56
CA PHE A 54 -9.49 -7.00 -3.48
C PHE A 54 -8.84 -7.55 -4.74
N PHE A 55 -9.25 -7.07 -5.92
CA PHE A 55 -8.61 -7.46 -7.17
C PHE A 55 -7.12 -7.12 -7.14
N SER A 56 -6.76 -5.91 -6.70
CA SER A 56 -5.36 -5.49 -6.51
C SER A 56 -4.60 -6.41 -5.55
N LEU A 57 -5.20 -6.77 -4.41
CA LEU A 57 -4.59 -7.69 -3.45
C LEU A 57 -4.36 -9.08 -4.04
N LEU A 58 -5.32 -9.62 -4.78
CA LEU A 58 -5.23 -10.97 -5.35
C LEU A 58 -4.15 -11.05 -6.45
N ILE A 59 -3.99 -10.00 -7.25
CA ILE A 59 -2.96 -9.96 -8.30
C ILE A 59 -1.60 -9.47 -7.80
N SER A 60 -1.49 -8.98 -6.56
CA SER A 60 -0.29 -8.33 -6.03
C SER A 60 0.97 -9.20 -6.15
N ARG A 61 0.87 -10.49 -5.77
CA ARG A 61 1.98 -11.44 -5.83
C ARG A 61 2.46 -11.77 -7.25
N PRO A 62 1.60 -12.24 -8.20
CA PRO A 62 2.06 -12.48 -9.57
C PRO A 62 2.54 -11.20 -10.24
N LEU A 63 1.88 -10.06 -9.99
CA LEU A 63 2.30 -8.77 -10.52
C LEU A 63 3.70 -8.39 -10.00
N ALA A 64 3.96 -8.54 -8.71
CA ALA A 64 5.26 -8.24 -8.11
C ALA A 64 6.38 -9.10 -8.71
N LYS A 65 6.14 -10.40 -8.93
CA LYS A 65 7.10 -11.29 -9.60
C LYS A 65 7.39 -10.84 -11.02
N TRP A 66 6.36 -10.52 -11.79
CA TRP A 66 6.51 -10.11 -13.19
C TRP A 66 7.16 -8.75 -13.33
N SER A 67 6.83 -7.79 -12.46
CA SER A 67 7.36 -6.43 -12.54
C SER A 67 8.82 -6.34 -12.11
N THR A 68 9.25 -7.19 -11.18
CA THR A 68 10.63 -7.22 -10.67
C THR A 68 11.50 -8.26 -11.36
N GLY A 69 10.90 -9.24 -12.05
CA GLY A 69 11.64 -10.40 -12.55
C GLY A 69 12.13 -11.33 -11.43
N ALA A 70 11.53 -11.27 -10.24
CA ALA A 70 11.97 -12.02 -9.08
C ALA A 70 11.99 -13.53 -9.32
N ARG A 71 13.14 -14.14 -9.00
CA ARG A 71 13.39 -15.57 -9.09
C ARG A 71 13.16 -16.20 -7.73
N VAL A 72 12.18 -17.09 -7.64
CA VAL A 72 11.87 -17.83 -6.41
C VAL A 72 12.97 -18.86 -6.16
N ILE A 73 13.46 -18.91 -4.92
CA ILE A 73 14.42 -19.92 -4.49
C ILE A 73 13.66 -21.19 -4.14
N GLU A 74 13.59 -22.14 -5.09
CA GLU A 74 13.00 -23.46 -4.84
C GLU A 74 13.97 -24.39 -4.12
N GLN A 75 15.24 -24.34 -4.50
CA GLN A 75 16.35 -25.03 -3.85
C GLN A 75 17.55 -24.08 -3.81
N PRO A 76 18.24 -23.94 -2.66
CA PRO A 76 19.37 -23.04 -2.55
C PRO A 76 20.55 -23.54 -3.40
N GLN A 77 21.04 -22.71 -4.30
CA GLN A 77 22.18 -23.03 -5.17
C GLN A 77 23.53 -22.62 -4.56
N ASN A 78 23.51 -21.76 -3.54
CA ASN A 78 24.70 -21.22 -2.89
C ASN A 78 24.43 -20.95 -1.40
N ALA A 79 25.50 -20.65 -0.65
CA ALA A 79 25.43 -20.40 0.79
C ALA A 79 24.61 -19.16 1.16
N LEU A 80 24.51 -18.16 0.26
CA LEU A 80 23.72 -16.95 0.49
C LEU A 80 22.22 -17.26 0.46
N GLU A 81 21.77 -18.00 -0.56
CA GLU A 81 20.37 -18.46 -0.68
C GLU A 81 19.99 -19.40 0.45
N ALA A 82 20.88 -20.32 0.84
CA ALA A 82 20.66 -21.21 1.97
C ALA A 82 20.47 -20.44 3.27
N TRP A 83 21.32 -19.44 3.52
CA TRP A 83 21.18 -18.56 4.68
C TRP A 83 19.89 -17.74 4.61
N LEU A 84 19.55 -17.16 3.46
CA LEU A 84 18.34 -16.35 3.31
C LEU A 84 17.08 -17.16 3.62
N LEU A 85 16.99 -18.40 3.10
CA LEU A 85 15.89 -19.30 3.39
C LEU A 85 15.81 -19.67 4.88
N GLU A 86 16.96 -19.94 5.52
CA GLU A 86 17.00 -20.29 6.94
C GLU A 86 16.61 -19.09 7.82
N THR A 87 17.09 -17.90 7.50
CA THR A 87 16.72 -16.66 8.18
C THR A 87 15.22 -16.41 8.11
N VAL A 88 14.62 -16.47 6.91
CA VAL A 88 13.17 -16.27 6.76
C VAL A 88 12.40 -17.37 7.48
N ARG A 89 12.87 -18.61 7.45
CA ARG A 89 12.28 -19.74 8.20
C ARG A 89 12.29 -19.49 9.71
N LYS A 90 13.41 -19.05 10.26
CA LYS A 90 13.53 -18.70 11.68
C LYS A 90 12.57 -17.58 12.08
N LEU A 91 12.56 -16.48 11.32
CA LEU A 91 11.70 -15.32 11.59
C LEU A 91 10.21 -15.67 11.50
N THR A 92 9.82 -16.43 10.48
CA THR A 92 8.42 -16.82 10.28
C THR A 92 7.97 -17.84 11.33
N SER A 93 8.84 -18.76 11.75
CA SER A 93 8.57 -19.68 12.85
C SER A 93 8.35 -18.93 14.17
N GLN A 94 9.20 -17.97 14.50
CA GLN A 94 9.03 -17.11 15.69
C GLN A 94 7.75 -16.27 15.62
N ALA A 95 7.35 -15.84 14.43
CA ALA A 95 6.12 -15.10 14.19
C ALA A 95 4.86 -15.99 14.14
N GLY A 96 4.98 -17.31 14.24
CA GLY A 96 3.86 -18.26 14.13
C GLY A 96 3.24 -18.32 12.73
N LEU A 97 4.03 -18.08 11.68
CA LEU A 97 3.61 -18.08 10.28
C LEU A 97 4.10 -19.31 9.53
N GLN A 98 3.38 -19.66 8.46
CA GLN A 98 3.90 -20.58 7.46
C GLN A 98 5.00 -19.92 6.64
N MET A 99 5.96 -20.73 6.18
CA MET A 99 7.08 -20.25 5.37
C MET A 99 6.57 -19.63 4.05
N PRO A 100 6.83 -18.33 3.79
CA PRO A 100 6.51 -17.70 2.52
C PRO A 100 7.47 -18.18 1.43
N GLN A 101 7.11 -17.92 0.18
CA GLN A 101 8.10 -18.02 -0.88
C GLN A 101 9.16 -16.94 -0.70
N VAL A 102 10.42 -17.30 -0.90
CA VAL A 102 11.54 -16.36 -0.87
C VAL A 102 12.05 -16.20 -2.29
N ALA A 103 12.29 -14.96 -2.71
CA ALA A 103 12.79 -14.67 -4.03
C ALA A 103 13.90 -13.62 -4.00
N ILE A 104 14.78 -13.69 -5.01
CA ILE A 104 15.82 -12.68 -5.25
C ILE A 104 15.53 -12.02 -6.60
N TYR A 105 15.73 -10.70 -6.69
CA TYR A 105 15.62 -9.96 -7.94
C TYR A 105 16.78 -8.97 -8.09
N GLU A 106 17.06 -8.57 -9.32
CA GLU A 106 18.10 -7.58 -9.60
C GLU A 106 17.55 -6.16 -9.41
N GLY A 107 18.27 -5.31 -8.68
CA GLY A 107 17.90 -3.92 -8.50
C GLY A 107 18.57 -3.23 -7.31
N ASP A 108 18.23 -1.96 -7.13
CA ASP A 108 18.69 -1.13 -6.00
C ASP A 108 18.31 -1.72 -4.64
N PRO A 109 19.00 -1.36 -3.53
CA PRO A 109 18.74 -1.89 -2.20
C PRO A 109 17.28 -1.76 -1.77
N ASN A 110 16.56 -2.89 -1.75
CA ASN A 110 15.15 -2.96 -1.41
C ASN A 110 14.74 -4.41 -1.05
N ALA A 111 13.70 -4.54 -0.24
CA ALA A 111 13.01 -5.79 0.05
C ALA A 111 11.51 -5.50 0.21
N PHE A 112 10.67 -6.50 -0.06
CA PHE A 112 9.23 -6.35 0.14
C PHE A 112 8.54 -7.69 0.40
N ALA A 113 7.45 -7.64 1.16
CA ALA A 113 6.49 -8.71 1.32
C ALA A 113 5.16 -8.44 0.60
N THR A 114 4.59 -9.46 -0.04
CA THR A 114 3.27 -9.37 -0.68
C THR A 114 2.51 -10.69 -0.66
N GLY A 115 1.18 -10.65 -0.68
CA GLY A 115 0.31 -11.82 -0.70
C GLY A 115 -1.03 -11.62 0.00
N ALA A 116 -2.10 -12.08 -0.65
CA ALA A 116 -3.46 -12.00 -0.12
C ALA A 116 -3.69 -12.85 1.15
N PHE A 117 -2.91 -13.93 1.30
CA PHE A 117 -3.04 -14.88 2.40
C PHE A 117 -1.71 -15.03 3.11
N LYS A 118 -1.75 -15.08 4.44
CA LYS A 118 -0.56 -15.35 5.28
C LYS A 118 0.16 -16.64 4.86
N ASN A 119 -0.62 -17.64 4.44
CA ASN A 119 -0.15 -18.96 4.03
C ASN A 119 0.42 -19.00 2.59
N SER A 120 0.41 -17.89 1.87
CA SER A 120 0.86 -17.83 0.47
C SER A 120 1.60 -16.52 0.16
N ALA A 121 2.25 -15.94 1.16
CA ALA A 121 3.02 -14.73 0.99
C ALA A 121 4.32 -14.97 0.21
N LEU A 122 4.86 -13.90 -0.34
CA LEU A 122 6.14 -13.80 -1.02
C LEU A 122 6.97 -12.76 -0.28
N VAL A 123 8.20 -13.09 0.09
CA VAL A 123 9.22 -12.16 0.54
C VAL A 123 10.29 -12.11 -0.55
N ALA A 124 10.56 -10.92 -1.08
CA ALA A 124 11.55 -10.73 -2.12
C ALA A 124 12.63 -9.74 -1.67
N VAL A 125 13.88 -10.03 -2.02
CA VAL A 125 15.05 -9.22 -1.66
C VAL A 125 15.85 -8.88 -2.91
N SER A 126 16.30 -7.63 -3.04
CA SER A 126 17.14 -7.24 -4.17
C SER A 126 18.61 -7.65 -3.98
N THR A 127 19.30 -7.89 -5.07
CA THR A 127 20.76 -8.11 -5.07
C THR A 127 21.52 -6.90 -4.51
N GLY A 128 21.07 -5.68 -4.79
CA GLY A 128 21.63 -4.46 -4.22
C GLY A 128 21.56 -4.44 -2.69
N LEU A 129 20.47 -4.95 -2.09
CA LEU A 129 20.34 -5.00 -0.63
C LEU A 129 21.34 -5.99 -0.04
N LEU A 130 21.43 -7.19 -0.63
CA LEU A 130 22.35 -8.25 -0.18
C LEU A 130 23.83 -7.86 -0.33
N GLN A 131 24.16 -6.95 -1.25
CA GLN A 131 25.53 -6.49 -1.49
C GLN A 131 25.93 -5.29 -0.62
N THR A 132 24.96 -4.48 -0.16
CA THR A 132 25.24 -3.20 0.53
C THR A 132 25.08 -3.27 2.05
N MET A 133 24.33 -4.25 2.56
CA MET A 133 24.03 -4.42 3.98
C MET A 133 24.80 -5.56 4.63
N SER A 134 25.06 -5.45 5.93
CA SER A 134 25.53 -6.58 6.74
C SER A 134 24.45 -7.64 6.88
N ARG A 135 24.84 -8.87 7.25
CA ARG A 135 23.85 -9.94 7.49
C ARG A 135 22.85 -9.54 8.57
N GLU A 136 23.28 -8.91 9.67
CA GLU A 136 22.33 -8.49 10.73
C GLU A 136 21.34 -7.43 10.23
N GLU A 137 21.80 -6.49 9.41
CA GLU A 137 20.93 -5.46 8.81
C GLU A 137 19.89 -6.10 7.87
N VAL A 138 20.31 -7.05 7.03
CA VAL A 138 19.39 -7.80 6.16
C VAL A 138 18.41 -8.64 6.98
N GLU A 139 18.84 -9.30 8.06
CA GLU A 139 17.94 -10.02 8.98
C GLU A 139 16.88 -9.08 9.58
N ALA A 140 17.26 -7.85 9.91
CA ALA A 140 16.34 -6.84 10.44
C ALA A 140 15.30 -6.39 9.41
N VAL A 141 15.72 -6.15 8.17
CA VAL A 141 14.81 -5.82 7.06
C VAL A 141 13.85 -6.98 6.80
N LEU A 142 14.34 -8.23 6.79
CA LEU A 142 13.49 -9.41 6.65
C LEU A 142 12.53 -9.56 7.83
N GLY A 143 12.97 -9.26 9.06
CA GLY A 143 12.12 -9.25 10.25
C GLY A 143 10.99 -8.22 10.14
N HIS A 144 11.26 -7.06 9.53
CA HIS A 144 10.27 -6.03 9.23
C HIS A 144 9.23 -6.53 8.21
N GLU A 145 9.69 -7.11 7.09
CA GLU A 145 8.80 -7.67 6.06
C GLU A 145 7.94 -8.84 6.60
N VAL A 146 8.52 -9.72 7.40
CA VAL A 146 7.78 -10.80 8.08
C VAL A 146 6.75 -10.23 9.06
N SER A 147 7.07 -9.13 9.74
CA SER A 147 6.14 -8.46 10.64
C SER A 147 4.93 -7.86 9.91
N HIS A 148 5.09 -7.35 8.68
CA HIS A 148 3.95 -6.96 7.84
C HIS A 148 3.01 -8.14 7.55
N ILE A 149 3.56 -9.32 7.23
CA ILE A 149 2.77 -10.53 7.01
C ILE A 149 2.06 -10.95 8.31
N ALA A 150 2.77 -10.96 9.43
CA ALA A 150 2.25 -11.34 10.74
C ALA A 150 1.07 -10.45 11.17
N ASN A 151 1.22 -9.13 10.99
CA ASN A 151 0.20 -8.14 11.30
C ASN A 151 -1.02 -8.19 10.36
N GLY A 152 -0.92 -8.86 9.20
CA GLY A 152 -2.01 -8.88 8.21
C GLY A 152 -2.18 -7.54 7.50
N ASP A 153 -1.08 -6.83 7.29
CA ASP A 153 -1.06 -5.46 6.82
C ASP A 153 -1.63 -5.30 5.41
N MET A 154 -1.33 -6.25 4.52
CA MET A 154 -1.84 -6.24 3.14
C MET A 154 -3.38 -6.30 3.11
N VAL A 155 -3.96 -7.23 3.89
CA VAL A 155 -5.43 -7.37 3.98
C VAL A 155 -6.04 -6.14 4.65
N THR A 156 -5.42 -5.64 5.73
CA THR A 156 -5.97 -4.50 6.47
C THR A 156 -5.94 -3.22 5.63
N MET A 157 -4.87 -2.98 4.87
CA MET A 157 -4.81 -1.86 3.92
C MET A 157 -5.85 -2.00 2.81
N THR A 158 -6.04 -3.21 2.27
CA THR A 158 -7.09 -3.48 1.28
C THR A 158 -8.48 -3.18 1.83
N LEU A 159 -8.80 -3.64 3.04
CA LEU A 159 -10.08 -3.36 3.69
C LEU A 159 -10.27 -1.86 3.94
N LEU A 160 -9.25 -1.19 4.47
CA LEU A 160 -9.28 0.25 4.70
C LEU A 160 -9.54 1.02 3.39
N GLN A 161 -8.82 0.69 2.32
CA GLN A 161 -9.01 1.31 1.01
C GLN A 161 -10.43 1.06 0.47
N GLY A 162 -10.95 -0.16 0.61
CA GLY A 162 -12.30 -0.50 0.19
C GLY A 162 -13.37 0.30 0.92
N VAL A 163 -13.24 0.46 2.24
CA VAL A 163 -14.12 1.29 3.07
C VAL A 163 -14.03 2.76 2.67
N ILE A 164 -12.82 3.32 2.56
CA ILE A 164 -12.62 4.73 2.18
C ILE A 164 -13.21 5.00 0.80
N ASN A 165 -12.94 4.15 -0.20
CA ASN A 165 -13.50 4.29 -1.54
C ASN A 165 -15.05 4.21 -1.52
N THR A 166 -15.61 3.31 -0.71
CA THR A 166 -17.06 3.19 -0.54
C THR A 166 -17.66 4.50 -0.02
N PHE A 167 -17.05 5.10 1.02
CA PHE A 167 -17.52 6.37 1.57
C PHE A 167 -17.40 7.53 0.58
N VAL A 168 -16.27 7.62 -0.12
CA VAL A 168 -16.05 8.65 -1.15
C VAL A 168 -17.13 8.57 -2.21
N ILE A 169 -17.35 7.38 -2.78
CA ILE A 169 -18.37 7.16 -3.82
C ILE A 169 -19.76 7.44 -3.26
N PHE A 170 -20.12 6.89 -2.11
CA PHE A 170 -21.46 7.05 -1.54
C PHE A 170 -21.77 8.54 -1.27
N LEU A 171 -20.90 9.22 -0.53
CA LEU A 171 -21.13 10.61 -0.13
C LEU A 171 -21.09 11.56 -1.32
N SER A 172 -20.19 11.36 -2.30
CA SER A 172 -20.14 12.25 -3.47
C SER A 172 -21.41 12.18 -4.30
N ARG A 173 -22.02 10.99 -4.47
CA ARG A 173 -23.31 10.85 -5.18
C ARG A 173 -24.48 11.40 -4.36
N VAL A 174 -24.52 11.16 -3.04
CA VAL A 174 -25.58 11.73 -2.18
C VAL A 174 -25.54 13.25 -2.19
N ILE A 175 -24.38 13.84 -1.91
CA ILE A 175 -24.21 15.30 -1.86
C ILE A 175 -24.40 15.89 -3.26
N GLY A 176 -23.85 15.26 -4.30
CA GLY A 176 -24.05 15.70 -5.69
C GLY A 176 -25.53 15.72 -6.09
N TYR A 177 -26.30 14.71 -5.68
CA TYR A 177 -27.75 14.67 -5.90
C TYR A 177 -28.48 15.80 -5.15
N VAL A 178 -28.11 16.06 -3.90
CA VAL A 178 -28.67 17.16 -3.11
C VAL A 178 -28.35 18.52 -3.76
N ILE A 179 -27.12 18.72 -4.24
CA ILE A 179 -26.73 19.95 -4.95
C ILE A 179 -27.57 20.13 -6.21
N ASP A 180 -27.71 19.09 -7.04
CA ASP A 180 -28.47 19.14 -8.30
C ASP A 180 -29.95 19.47 -8.06
N ARG A 181 -30.58 18.82 -7.07
CA ARG A 181 -32.01 18.98 -6.79
C ARG A 181 -32.36 20.24 -6.00
N MET A 182 -31.59 20.57 -4.96
CA MET A 182 -31.95 21.64 -4.02
C MET A 182 -31.29 22.97 -4.37
N ILE A 183 -30.02 22.95 -4.80
CA ILE A 183 -29.25 24.19 -5.05
C ILE A 183 -29.45 24.63 -6.50
N LEU A 184 -29.26 23.71 -7.44
CA LEU A 184 -29.38 24.00 -8.86
C LEU A 184 -30.82 23.90 -9.36
N ARG A 185 -31.74 23.40 -8.52
CA ARG A 185 -33.18 23.30 -8.78
C ARG A 185 -33.48 22.61 -10.11
N ASN A 186 -32.75 21.54 -10.40
CA ASN A 186 -33.03 20.74 -11.58
C ASN A 186 -34.38 20.02 -11.42
N GLU A 187 -35.33 20.33 -12.30
CA GLU A 187 -36.69 19.76 -12.32
C GLU A 187 -36.82 18.54 -13.24
N ASP A 188 -35.80 18.24 -14.06
CA ASP A 188 -35.84 17.10 -14.98
C ASP A 188 -35.74 15.76 -14.24
N ASP A 189 -36.40 14.70 -14.75
CA ASP A 189 -36.30 13.36 -14.16
C ASP A 189 -34.86 12.82 -14.15
N ALA A 190 -34.03 13.26 -15.11
CA ALA A 190 -32.62 12.89 -15.22
C ALA A 190 -31.69 13.85 -14.45
N PRO A 191 -30.56 13.37 -13.89
CA PRO A 191 -29.55 14.24 -13.30
C PRO A 191 -28.98 15.22 -14.34
N GLY A 192 -28.90 16.49 -13.96
CA GLY A 192 -28.34 17.54 -14.80
C GLY A 192 -26.81 17.51 -14.84
N MET A 193 -26.22 18.38 -15.67
CA MET A 193 -24.75 18.53 -15.71
C MET A 193 -24.18 18.93 -14.33
N GLY A 194 -24.97 19.66 -13.53
CA GLY A 194 -24.64 20.07 -12.17
C GLY A 194 -24.33 18.90 -11.24
N TYR A 195 -25.13 17.83 -11.30
CA TYR A 195 -24.87 16.57 -10.59
C TYR A 195 -23.48 16.02 -10.94
N TYR A 196 -23.18 15.81 -12.23
CA TYR A 196 -21.93 15.19 -12.66
C TYR A 196 -20.70 16.02 -12.28
N VAL A 197 -20.78 17.34 -12.44
CA VAL A 197 -19.71 18.26 -12.02
C VAL A 197 -19.52 18.21 -10.50
N SER A 198 -20.62 18.22 -9.73
CA SER A 198 -20.55 18.16 -8.27
C SER A 198 -19.95 16.83 -7.79
N VAL A 199 -20.39 15.71 -8.35
CA VAL A 199 -19.85 14.38 -8.04
C VAL A 199 -18.36 14.31 -8.35
N LEU A 200 -17.92 14.83 -9.50
CA LEU A 200 -16.51 14.84 -9.87
C LEU A 200 -15.67 15.64 -8.86
N VAL A 201 -16.11 16.85 -8.51
CA VAL A 201 -15.42 17.68 -7.51
C VAL A 201 -15.39 17.00 -6.14
N LEU A 202 -16.50 16.39 -5.73
CA LEU A 202 -16.61 15.66 -4.47
C LEU A 202 -15.75 14.39 -4.45
N ASP A 203 -15.66 13.65 -5.55
CA ASP A 203 -14.78 12.48 -5.66
C ASP A 203 -13.31 12.87 -5.47
N LEU A 204 -12.89 13.97 -6.08
CA LEU A 204 -11.51 14.47 -5.94
C LEU A 204 -11.23 14.96 -4.52
N THR A 205 -12.14 15.75 -3.95
CA THR A 205 -11.96 16.36 -2.63
C THR A 205 -12.07 15.33 -1.49
N LEU A 206 -13.13 14.52 -1.48
CA LEU A 206 -13.28 13.45 -0.49
C LEU A 206 -12.23 12.36 -0.68
N GLY A 207 -11.84 12.06 -1.92
CA GLY A 207 -10.73 11.14 -2.23
C GLY A 207 -9.41 11.63 -1.64
N LEU A 208 -9.11 12.93 -1.77
CA LEU A 208 -7.93 13.54 -1.14
C LEU A 208 -7.99 13.41 0.38
N LEU A 209 -9.12 13.71 1.02
CA LEU A 209 -9.30 13.56 2.47
C LEU A 209 -9.14 12.10 2.91
N GLY A 210 -9.73 11.17 2.17
CA GLY A 210 -9.58 9.73 2.40
C GLY A 210 -8.13 9.27 2.31
N SER A 211 -7.36 9.81 1.35
CA SER A 211 -5.94 9.47 1.18
C SER A 211 -5.09 9.84 2.40
N ILE A 212 -5.45 10.90 3.14
CA ILE A 212 -4.76 11.30 4.36
C ILE A 212 -4.94 10.25 5.46
N ILE A 213 -6.15 9.69 5.58
CA ILE A 213 -6.45 8.61 6.55
C ILE A 213 -5.66 7.36 6.21
N VAL A 214 -5.64 6.98 4.92
CA VAL A 214 -4.87 5.81 4.45
C VAL A 214 -3.38 6.02 4.68
N ALA A 215 -2.83 7.19 4.37
CA ALA A 215 -1.42 7.51 4.56
C ALA A 215 -1.04 7.51 6.05
N TRP A 216 -1.88 8.07 6.93
CA TRP A 216 -1.67 8.00 8.38
C TRP A 216 -1.61 6.55 8.88
N TYR A 217 -2.56 5.71 8.47
CA TYR A 217 -2.57 4.30 8.87
C TYR A 217 -1.37 3.53 8.28
N SER A 218 -0.95 3.86 7.05
CA SER A 218 0.27 3.32 6.45
C SER A 218 1.49 3.61 7.31
N ARG A 219 1.67 4.84 7.81
CA ARG A 219 2.80 5.19 8.68
C ARG A 219 2.77 4.44 10.01
N GLN A 220 1.58 4.27 10.60
CA GLN A 220 1.46 3.53 11.86
C GLN A 220 1.86 2.05 11.74
N ARG A 221 1.62 1.44 10.57
CA ARG A 221 2.07 0.07 10.29
C ARG A 221 3.59 -0.05 10.27
N GLU A 222 4.31 0.93 9.72
CA GLU A 222 5.77 0.92 9.67
C GLU A 222 6.38 0.85 11.07
N PHE A 223 5.90 1.68 12.01
CA PHE A 223 6.35 1.64 13.40
C PHE A 223 6.05 0.28 14.07
N ARG A 224 4.90 -0.32 13.75
CA ARG A 224 4.53 -1.65 14.26
C ARG A 224 5.42 -2.75 13.68
N ALA A 225 5.80 -2.65 12.41
CA ALA A 225 6.67 -3.59 11.74
C ALA A 225 8.12 -3.47 12.23
N ASP A 226 8.61 -2.25 12.49
CA ASP A 226 9.91 -2.00 13.13
C ASP A 226 9.99 -2.62 14.52
N ALA A 227 8.97 -2.36 15.35
CA ALA A 227 8.86 -2.97 16.67
C ALA A 227 8.72 -4.50 16.57
N GLY A 228 8.07 -5.01 15.53
CA GLY A 228 7.97 -6.43 15.23
C GLY A 228 9.33 -7.06 14.93
N SER A 229 10.12 -6.42 14.04
CA SER A 229 11.48 -6.82 13.73
C SER A 229 12.36 -6.86 14.98
N ALA A 230 12.35 -5.80 15.79
CA ALA A 230 13.09 -5.73 17.03
C ALA A 230 12.72 -6.86 18.01
N ARG A 231 11.43 -7.22 18.10
CA ARG A 231 10.97 -8.35 18.91
C ARG A 231 11.43 -9.71 18.38
N LEU A 232 11.40 -9.91 17.06
CA LEU A 232 11.84 -11.16 16.43
C LEU A 232 13.35 -11.37 16.59
N LEU A 233 14.13 -10.30 16.43
CA LEU A 233 15.60 -10.34 16.54
C LEU A 233 16.09 -10.25 18.00
N GLY A 234 15.23 -9.83 18.93
CA GLY A 234 15.59 -9.62 20.34
C GLY A 234 16.39 -8.34 20.61
N SER A 235 16.68 -7.53 19.58
CA SER A 235 17.22 -6.17 19.69
C SER A 235 16.77 -5.36 18.47
N GLY A 236 16.54 -4.06 18.67
CA GLY A 236 16.26 -3.11 17.59
C GLY A 236 17.52 -2.50 16.97
N ARG A 237 18.71 -2.78 17.51
CA ARG A 237 19.99 -2.24 17.00
C ARG A 237 20.24 -2.60 15.53
N PRO A 238 20.02 -3.85 15.06
CA PRO A 238 20.18 -4.18 13.65
C PRO A 238 19.25 -3.39 12.73
N MET A 239 18.01 -3.13 13.17
CA MET A 239 17.05 -2.34 12.39
C MET A 239 17.44 -0.85 12.35
N ILE A 240 17.95 -0.30 13.45
CA ILE A 240 18.48 1.08 13.49
C ILE A 240 19.64 1.24 12.51
N ASN A 241 20.57 0.28 12.47
CA ASN A 241 21.69 0.31 11.53
C ASN A 241 21.21 0.22 10.08
N ALA A 242 20.28 -0.71 9.78
CA ALA A 242 19.69 -0.84 8.44
C ALA A 242 19.00 0.46 7.97
N LEU A 243 18.22 1.09 8.84
CA LEU A 243 17.56 2.38 8.57
C LEU A 243 18.56 3.50 8.35
N THR A 244 19.64 3.54 9.13
CA THR A 244 20.70 4.55 9.01
C THR A 244 21.41 4.42 7.66
N ARG A 245 21.69 3.19 7.21
CA ARG A 245 22.26 2.92 5.88
C ARG A 245 21.32 3.31 4.75
N LEU A 246 20.04 2.96 4.85
CA LEU A 246 19.03 3.36 3.85
C LEU A 246 18.82 4.88 3.79
N GLY A 247 18.95 5.57 4.91
CA GLY A 247 18.89 7.03 4.98
C GLY A 247 20.12 7.75 4.42
N GLY A 248 21.15 7.00 4.00
CA GLY A 248 22.43 7.58 3.58
C GLY A 248 23.17 8.30 4.71
N LEU A 249 22.86 7.96 5.97
CA LEU A 249 23.39 8.63 7.15
C LEU A 249 24.77 8.09 7.60
N GLU A 250 25.32 7.10 6.88
CA GLU A 250 26.67 6.59 7.12
C GLU A 250 27.60 6.77 5.92
N SER A 251 28.35 7.86 5.94
CA SER A 251 29.79 7.91 5.65
C SER A 251 30.33 9.22 6.22
N ALA A 252 31.24 9.09 7.19
CA ALA A 252 32.06 10.10 7.88
C ALA A 252 31.99 11.58 7.41
N ASP A 253 31.88 12.49 8.40
CA ASP A 253 32.16 13.94 8.31
C ASP A 253 31.69 14.66 7.04
N LEU A 254 30.48 15.24 7.04
CA LEU A 254 30.15 16.27 6.05
C LEU A 254 29.47 17.53 6.63
N PRO A 255 29.89 18.74 6.18
CA PRO A 255 29.41 20.01 6.70
C PRO A 255 27.94 20.27 6.37
N LYS A 256 27.31 21.14 7.18
CA LYS A 256 25.90 21.58 7.17
C LYS A 256 25.38 22.21 5.84
N GLN A 257 26.08 22.09 4.72
CA GLN A 257 25.78 22.78 3.46
C GLN A 257 25.29 21.86 2.33
N ILE A 258 25.23 20.53 2.53
CA ILE A 258 24.74 19.58 1.50
C ILE A 258 23.25 19.21 1.67
N SER A 259 22.57 19.70 2.72
CA SER A 259 21.10 19.64 2.82
C SER A 259 20.35 20.47 1.76
N ALA A 260 21.08 21.17 0.87
CA ALA A 260 20.53 22.06 -0.16
C ALA A 260 20.35 21.41 -1.55
N MET A 261 20.66 20.12 -1.75
CA MET A 261 20.47 19.42 -3.03
C MET A 261 19.60 18.17 -2.94
N GLY A 262 18.39 18.32 -2.41
CA GLY A 262 17.17 17.73 -3.00
C GLY A 262 17.05 16.21 -3.25
N ILE A 263 17.90 15.33 -2.72
CA ILE A 263 17.78 13.87 -2.86
C ILE A 263 17.94 13.20 -1.49
N SER A 264 17.08 13.58 -0.56
CA SER A 264 16.76 12.88 0.71
C SER A 264 15.50 13.50 1.32
N GLY A 265 14.57 13.94 0.46
CA GLY A 265 13.45 14.77 0.87
C GLY A 265 12.28 13.93 1.36
N ALA A 266 12.20 13.71 2.68
CA ALA A 266 10.89 13.55 3.30
C ALA A 266 10.03 14.75 2.86
N PRO A 267 8.82 14.55 2.29
CA PRO A 267 8.03 15.68 1.84
C PRO A 267 7.69 16.57 3.03
N SER A 268 8.01 17.87 2.97
CA SER A 268 7.70 18.83 4.02
C SER A 268 6.33 19.50 3.77
N GLY A 269 5.62 19.86 4.84
CA GLY A 269 4.30 20.51 4.77
C GLY A 269 3.15 19.54 4.46
N ALA A 270 2.14 19.98 3.70
CA ALA A 270 0.95 19.19 3.37
C ALA A 270 1.25 17.88 2.59
N LEU A 271 2.38 17.82 1.87
CA LEU A 271 2.85 16.58 1.25
C LEU A 271 3.32 15.53 2.27
N SER A 272 3.72 15.93 3.48
CA SER A 272 4.11 15.00 4.56
C SER A 272 2.92 14.14 4.99
N LEU A 273 1.70 14.70 4.96
CA LEU A 273 0.48 13.98 5.26
C LEU A 273 0.20 12.86 4.25
N MET A 274 0.68 13.01 3.01
CA MET A 274 0.54 12.04 1.92
C MET A 274 1.72 11.05 1.81
N ALA A 275 2.77 11.18 2.63
CA ALA A 275 3.88 10.24 2.65
C ALA A 275 3.43 8.88 3.21
N SER A 276 3.72 7.79 2.48
CA SER A 276 3.36 6.42 2.86
C SER A 276 4.28 5.81 3.91
N HIS A 277 5.49 6.36 4.07
CA HIS A 277 6.46 5.99 5.10
C HIS A 277 6.78 7.21 6.00
N PRO A 278 6.92 7.01 7.32
CA PRO A 278 7.36 8.06 8.22
C PRO A 278 8.86 8.35 8.01
N PRO A 279 9.34 9.55 8.40
CA PRO A 279 10.76 9.89 8.39
C PRO A 279 11.62 8.84 9.10
N ILE A 280 12.81 8.57 8.56
CA ILE A 280 13.73 7.55 9.12
C ILE A 280 14.11 7.90 10.56
N GLU A 281 14.31 9.17 10.87
CA GLU A 281 14.67 9.67 12.19
C GLU A 281 13.55 9.43 13.21
N GLU A 282 12.28 9.45 12.79
CA GLU A 282 11.16 9.10 13.65
C GLU A 282 11.13 7.60 13.95
N ARG A 283 11.40 6.76 12.95
CA ARG A 283 11.49 5.30 13.12
C ARG A 283 12.62 4.90 14.04
N ILE A 284 13.81 5.50 13.86
CA ILE A 284 14.97 5.28 14.73
C ILE A 284 14.67 5.70 16.17
N ARG A 285 14.08 6.88 16.38
CA ARG A 285 13.69 7.34 17.74
C ARG A 285 12.68 6.39 18.39
N ALA A 286 11.70 5.90 17.64
CA ALA A 286 10.73 4.93 18.15
C ALA A 286 11.39 3.61 18.56
N LEU A 287 12.34 3.11 17.76
CA LEU A 287 13.12 1.91 18.08
C LEU A 287 13.98 2.11 19.33
N GLN A 288 14.66 3.24 19.47
CA GLN A 288 15.46 3.57 20.66
C GLN A 288 14.59 3.63 21.93
N ALA A 289 13.36 4.16 21.82
CA ALA A 289 12.42 4.24 22.94
C ALA A 289 11.91 2.86 23.42
N LEU A 290 12.00 1.82 22.59
CA LEU A 290 11.62 0.46 22.97
C LEU A 290 12.66 -0.25 23.88
N GLY A 291 13.77 0.42 24.22
CA GLY A 291 14.82 -0.17 25.06
C GLY A 291 15.67 -1.23 24.34
N ALA A 292 15.80 -1.07 23.02
CA ALA A 292 16.47 -1.97 22.09
C ALA A 292 17.99 -1.80 21.97
#